data_AF-A0A921QRX2-F1
#
_entry.id   AF-A0A921QRX2-F1
#
_cell.length_a   1.000
_cell.length_b   1.000
_cell.length_c   1.000
_cell.angle_alpha   90.00
_cell.angle_beta   90.00
_cell.angle_gamma   90.00
#
_symmetry.space_group_name_H-M   'P 1'
#
loop_
_entity.id
_entity.type
_entity.pdbx_description
1 polymer ?
#
loop_
_entity_poly.entity_id
_entity_poly.type
_entity_poly.pdbx_seq_one_letter_code
_entity_poly.pdbx_strand_id
1 'polypeptide(L)'
;MTTITSRANDLAEQRSPAPRAPESRQQHRGMAEEEGGAAQRTVDAPPPETESIVWSEDKGRFETPDGEAFLQYRLLSGHGGGAAPAVAVMDMVHTYVPRSKRGQGLAARLCDAAFDHARGRGMRVLPTCSYISDTYLPRNPALKELVYKDEESHPKPSSM
;
A
#
# COMPACT_ATOMS: atom_id res chain seq x y z
N MET A 1 -5.57 21.93 51.59
CA MET A 1 -6.77 21.25 51.07
C MET A 1 -7.38 22.17 50.02
N THR A 2 -7.09 21.94 48.73
CA THR A 2 -7.70 22.73 47.65
C THR A 2 -7.97 21.80 46.48
N THR A 3 -9.25 21.53 46.25
CA THR A 3 -9.80 20.73 45.16
C THR A 3 -9.98 21.63 43.94
N ILE A 4 -9.42 21.27 42.79
CA ILE A 4 -9.80 21.85 41.49
C ILE A 4 -10.20 20.70 40.56
N THR A 5 -11.45 20.80 40.13
CA THR A 5 -12.17 19.93 39.21
C THR A 5 -12.05 20.48 37.78
N SER A 6 -12.19 19.57 36.80
CA SER A 6 -12.44 19.78 35.35
C SER A 6 -11.24 20.09 34.46
N ARG A 7 -11.10 19.32 33.37
CA ARG A 7 -11.78 19.56 32.07
C ARG A 7 -11.29 18.49 31.07
N ALA A 8 -12.15 17.53 30.72
CA ALA A 8 -12.80 17.42 29.42
C ALA A 8 -11.85 17.27 28.21
N ASN A 9 -11.75 16.01 27.77
CA ASN A 9 -11.73 15.51 26.40
C ASN A 9 -11.80 16.57 25.28
N ASP A 10 -10.77 16.65 24.45
CA ASP A 10 -10.80 17.36 23.16
C ASP A 10 -10.32 16.39 22.07
N LEU A 11 -11.28 15.70 21.47
CA LEU A 11 -11.18 15.14 20.13
C LEU A 11 -11.65 16.24 19.18
N ALA A 12 -10.80 16.68 18.26
CA ALA A 12 -11.11 16.84 16.84
C ALA A 12 -10.01 17.62 16.12
N GLU A 13 -9.98 17.44 14.80
CA GLU A 13 -9.47 18.42 13.84
C GLU A 13 -7.97 18.36 13.48
N GLN A 14 -7.58 17.28 12.80
CA GLN A 14 -6.52 17.39 11.79
C GLN A 14 -7.07 16.92 10.44
N ARG A 15 -7.83 17.84 9.83
CA ARG A 15 -8.28 17.77 8.43
C ARG A 15 -7.07 18.09 7.54
N SER A 16 -6.48 17.07 6.93
CA SER A 16 -5.55 17.26 5.81
C SER A 16 -6.33 17.37 4.49
N PRO A 17 -6.11 18.40 3.66
CA PRO A 17 -6.84 18.63 2.42
C PRO A 17 -6.30 17.74 1.26
N ALA A 18 -7.22 17.12 0.51
CA ALA A 18 -6.92 16.46 -0.76
C ALA A 18 -6.66 17.50 -1.87
N PRO A 19 -5.71 17.27 -2.80
CA PRO A 19 -5.38 18.22 -3.86
C PRO A 19 -6.47 18.27 -4.94
N ARG A 20 -6.86 19.49 -5.33
CA ARG A 20 -7.77 19.76 -6.46
C ARG A 20 -7.00 19.62 -7.78
N ALA A 21 -7.56 18.88 -8.73
CA ALA A 21 -7.07 18.75 -10.11
C ALA A 21 -7.06 20.10 -10.86
N PRO A 22 -6.22 20.28 -11.90
CA PRO A 22 -5.95 21.58 -12.51
C PRO A 22 -6.97 21.95 -13.60
N GLU A 23 -7.40 23.21 -13.63
CA GLU A 23 -8.16 23.79 -14.74
C GLU A 23 -7.24 24.62 -15.64
N SER A 24 -7.24 24.27 -16.91
CA SER A 24 -6.48 24.89 -18.00
C SER A 24 -6.95 26.30 -18.35
N ARG A 25 -6.07 27.31 -18.35
CA ARG A 25 -6.06 28.41 -19.36
C ARG A 25 -4.87 29.39 -19.22
N GLN A 26 -3.87 29.20 -20.08
CA GLN A 26 -3.36 30.16 -21.07
C GLN A 26 -3.23 31.65 -20.69
N GLN A 27 -1.99 32.15 -20.47
CA GLN A 27 -1.31 33.19 -21.29
C GLN A 27 -0.07 33.88 -20.63
N HIS A 28 1.05 33.78 -21.36
CA HIS A 28 2.08 34.81 -21.63
C HIS A 28 3.30 35.04 -20.69
N ARG A 29 4.48 34.93 -21.33
CA ARG A 29 5.64 35.85 -21.33
C ARG A 29 6.82 35.63 -20.35
N GLY A 30 8.01 35.41 -20.95
CA GLY A 30 9.37 35.68 -20.41
C GLY A 30 10.11 34.43 -19.88
N MET A 31 11.13 33.88 -20.57
CA MET A 31 12.59 34.13 -20.39
C MET A 31 13.05 33.90 -18.93
N ALA A 32 14.07 33.14 -18.53
CA ALA A 32 15.18 32.43 -19.17
C ALA A 32 15.84 31.54 -18.06
N GLU A 33 16.42 30.39 -18.45
CA GLU A 33 17.62 29.69 -17.87
C GLU A 33 17.57 29.26 -16.37
N GLU A 34 18.09 28.15 -15.86
CA GLU A 34 18.93 27.02 -16.28
C GLU A 34 18.94 26.02 -15.09
N GLU A 35 19.32 24.77 -15.35
CA GLU A 35 19.84 23.77 -14.40
C GLU A 35 18.91 22.99 -13.43
N GLY A 36 18.99 21.66 -13.54
CA GLY A 36 18.80 20.76 -12.39
C GLY A 36 17.63 19.79 -12.49
N GLY A 37 17.74 18.79 -13.37
CA GLY A 37 16.80 17.66 -13.43
C GLY A 37 16.79 16.84 -12.14
N ALA A 38 15.69 16.93 -11.39
CA ALA A 38 15.27 15.91 -10.43
C ALA A 38 14.10 15.15 -11.04
N ALA A 39 14.37 13.92 -11.47
CA ALA A 39 13.41 13.01 -12.09
C ALA A 39 12.14 12.91 -11.26
N GLN A 40 11.11 13.63 -11.69
CA GLN A 40 9.73 13.42 -11.27
C GLN A 40 9.35 12.03 -11.75
N ARG A 41 9.48 11.05 -10.85
CA ARG A 41 8.95 9.70 -11.05
C ARG A 41 7.42 9.82 -10.92
N THR A 42 6.79 10.33 -11.97
CA THR A 42 5.35 10.21 -12.19
C THR A 42 5.09 8.73 -12.42
N VAL A 43 4.79 8.02 -11.32
CA VAL A 43 4.23 6.69 -11.42
C VAL A 43 2.84 6.88 -11.99
N ASP A 44 2.68 6.42 -13.22
CA ASP A 44 1.44 6.37 -13.98
C ASP A 44 0.33 5.85 -13.07
N ALA A 45 -0.74 6.63 -12.95
CA ALA A 45 -1.85 6.35 -12.07
C ALA A 45 -2.45 4.96 -12.38
N PRO A 46 -2.69 4.10 -11.39
CA PRO A 46 -3.40 2.85 -11.62
C PRO A 46 -4.81 3.13 -12.19
N PRO A 47 -5.35 2.24 -13.04
CA PRO A 47 -6.59 2.48 -13.79
C PRO A 47 -7.81 2.77 -12.89
N PRO A 48 -8.78 3.56 -13.39
CA PRO A 48 -9.84 4.21 -12.59
C PRO A 48 -11.00 3.30 -12.14
N GLU A 49 -10.76 2.02 -11.84
CA GLU A 49 -11.76 1.12 -11.22
C GLU A 49 -11.53 0.90 -9.70
N THR A 50 -10.48 1.54 -9.17
CA THR A 50 -10.07 1.59 -7.75
C THR A 50 -10.84 2.61 -6.90
N GLU A 51 -12.01 3.09 -7.34
CA GLU A 51 -12.75 4.21 -6.73
C GLU A 51 -13.39 3.95 -5.34
N SER A 52 -12.94 2.97 -4.55
CA SER A 52 -13.46 2.82 -3.16
C SER A 52 -12.49 2.24 -2.14
N ILE A 53 -11.23 1.93 -2.49
CA ILE A 53 -10.28 1.48 -1.47
C ILE A 53 -9.53 2.68 -0.92
N VAL A 54 -9.81 3.04 0.33
CA VAL A 54 -9.09 4.07 1.08
C VAL A 54 -7.78 3.47 1.58
N TRP A 55 -6.68 4.12 1.25
CA TRP A 55 -5.36 3.75 1.76
C TRP A 55 -4.97 4.64 2.93
N SER A 56 -4.76 4.02 4.09
CA SER A 56 -4.32 4.64 5.32
C SER A 56 -2.87 4.26 5.58
N GLU A 57 -1.92 5.04 5.04
CA GLU A 57 -0.47 4.78 5.20
C GLU A 57 -0.07 4.74 6.68
N ASP A 58 -0.57 5.70 7.47
CA ASP A 58 -0.34 5.81 8.92
C ASP A 58 -0.74 4.56 9.71
N LYS A 59 -1.77 3.85 9.24
CA LYS A 59 -2.30 2.64 9.88
C LYS A 59 -1.74 1.34 9.27
N GLY A 60 -0.95 1.45 8.20
CA GLY A 60 -0.55 0.30 7.40
C GLY A 60 -1.75 -0.49 6.89
N ARG A 61 -2.76 0.18 6.33
CA ARG A 61 -4.02 -0.49 5.97
C ARG A 61 -4.67 0.04 4.69
N PHE A 62 -5.23 -0.87 3.92
CA PHE A 62 -6.17 -0.60 2.83
C PHE A 62 -7.56 -0.99 3.31
N GLU A 63 -8.57 -0.15 3.14
CA GLU A 63 -9.91 -0.40 3.65
C GLU A 63 -10.99 0.12 2.72
N THR A 64 -12.20 -0.42 2.83
CA THR A 64 -13.38 0.17 2.17
C THR A 64 -13.70 1.53 2.77
N PRO A 65 -14.47 2.41 2.10
CA PRO A 65 -14.76 3.75 2.62
C PRO A 65 -15.59 3.69 3.91
N ASP A 66 -16.36 2.61 4.07
CA ASP A 66 -17.10 2.27 5.27
C ASP A 66 -16.23 1.66 6.40
N GLY A 67 -14.98 1.30 6.11
CA GLY A 67 -14.02 0.72 7.08
C GLY A 67 -14.33 -0.71 7.54
N GLU A 68 -15.36 -1.37 7.00
CA GLU A 68 -15.77 -2.71 7.46
C GLU A 68 -14.89 -3.83 6.89
N ALA A 69 -14.36 -3.65 5.67
CA ALA A 69 -13.43 -4.58 5.05
C ALA A 69 -12.05 -3.94 4.91
N PHE A 70 -11.00 -4.69 5.24
CA PHE A 70 -9.64 -4.15 5.23
C PHE A 70 -8.56 -5.20 4.98
N LEU A 71 -7.43 -4.74 4.47
CA LEU A 71 -6.17 -5.46 4.37
C LEU A 71 -5.12 -4.68 5.17
N GLN A 72 -4.55 -5.33 6.17
CA GLN A 72 -3.47 -4.78 6.97
C GLN A 72 -2.11 -5.26 6.46
N TYR A 73 -1.17 -4.33 6.38
CA TYR A 73 0.20 -4.58 5.99
C TYR A 73 1.20 -3.97 6.98
N ARG A 74 2.45 -4.42 6.92
CA ARG A 74 3.59 -3.84 7.62
C ARG A 74 4.72 -3.60 6.63
N LEU A 75 5.50 -2.54 6.84
CA LEU A 75 6.71 -2.29 6.06
C LEU A 75 7.90 -2.90 6.79
N LEU A 76 8.63 -3.76 6.08
CA LEU A 76 9.85 -4.42 6.52
C LEU A 76 11.01 -3.93 5.66
N SER A 77 12.19 -3.86 6.26
CA SER A 77 13.43 -3.68 5.49
C SER A 77 13.92 -5.05 5.05
N GLY A 78 13.72 -5.37 3.78
CA GLY A 78 14.33 -6.52 3.14
C GLY A 78 15.81 -6.26 2.90
N HIS A 79 16.62 -7.29 3.07
CA HIS A 79 18.04 -7.24 2.75
C HIS A 79 18.17 -7.82 1.34
N GLY A 80 18.66 -7.05 0.39
CA GLY A 80 19.04 -7.64 -0.89
C GLY A 80 20.17 -8.63 -0.60
N GLY A 81 20.03 -9.90 -0.99
CA GLY A 81 21.07 -10.90 -0.73
C GLY A 81 22.46 -10.40 -1.14
N GLY A 82 23.45 -10.54 -0.24
CA GLY A 82 24.82 -10.08 -0.46
C GLY A 82 25.02 -8.56 -0.29
N ALA A 83 25.64 -7.92 -1.28
CA ALA A 83 25.99 -6.48 -1.29
C ALA A 83 24.90 -5.59 -1.91
N ALA A 84 23.70 -6.14 -2.14
CA ALA A 84 22.59 -5.39 -2.72
C ALA A 84 21.96 -4.44 -1.68
N PRO A 85 21.49 -3.27 -2.12
CA PRO A 85 20.86 -2.31 -1.22
C PRO A 85 19.61 -2.89 -0.57
N ALA A 86 19.27 -2.39 0.62
CA ALA A 86 18.03 -2.72 1.30
C ALA A 86 16.82 -2.42 0.40
N VAL A 87 15.90 -3.37 0.31
CA VAL A 87 14.66 -3.27 -0.48
C VAL A 87 13.49 -3.17 0.49
N ALA A 88 12.59 -2.22 0.26
CA ALA A 88 11.37 -2.14 1.06
C ALA A 88 10.44 -3.34 0.74
N VAL A 89 10.03 -4.06 1.78
CA VAL A 89 9.15 -5.23 1.69
C VAL A 89 7.83 -4.91 2.40
N MET A 90 6.72 -5.09 1.72
CA MET A 90 5.38 -4.91 2.26
C MET A 90 4.79 -6.26 2.65
N ASP A 91 4.76 -6.53 3.95
CA ASP A 91 4.19 -7.74 4.54
C ASP A 91 2.68 -7.61 4.70
N MET A 92 1.92 -8.30 3.86
CA MET A 92 0.45 -8.32 3.91
C MET A 92 -0.01 -9.40 4.91
N VAL A 93 -0.24 -8.99 6.15
CA VAL A 93 -0.43 -9.89 7.29
C VAL A 93 -1.86 -10.39 7.47
N HIS A 94 -2.85 -9.58 7.11
CA HIS A 94 -4.23 -9.92 7.39
C HIS A 94 -5.19 -9.27 6.41
N THR A 95 -6.15 -10.04 5.90
CA THR A 95 -7.27 -9.53 5.12
C THR A 95 -8.58 -9.95 5.78
N TYR A 96 -9.45 -8.99 6.04
CA TYR A 96 -10.75 -9.19 6.67
C TYR A 96 -11.88 -8.66 5.79
N VAL A 97 -12.91 -9.49 5.61
CA VAL A 97 -14.17 -9.10 4.97
C VAL A 97 -15.33 -9.63 5.83
N PRO A 98 -16.26 -8.76 6.25
CA PRO A 98 -17.41 -9.16 7.06
C PRO A 98 -18.31 -10.08 6.26
N ARG A 99 -18.99 -11.01 6.95
CA ARG A 99 -19.82 -12.04 6.28
C ARG A 99 -20.86 -11.43 5.34
N SER A 100 -21.48 -10.32 5.73
CA SER A 100 -22.48 -9.59 4.95
C SER A 100 -21.99 -9.09 3.59
N LYS A 101 -20.66 -8.93 3.42
CA LYS A 101 -20.04 -8.45 2.18
C LYS A 101 -19.20 -9.49 1.46
N ARG A 102 -19.20 -10.74 1.93
CA ARG A 102 -18.50 -11.84 1.24
C ARG A 102 -19.18 -12.15 -0.11
N GLY A 103 -18.42 -12.74 -1.02
CA GLY A 103 -18.90 -13.08 -2.37
C GLY A 103 -18.86 -11.92 -3.38
N GLN A 104 -18.52 -10.71 -2.94
CA GLN A 104 -18.47 -9.51 -3.79
C GLN A 104 -17.06 -9.18 -4.31
N GLY A 105 -16.09 -10.09 -4.14
CA GLY A 105 -14.71 -9.87 -4.57
C GLY A 105 -13.92 -8.82 -3.77
N LEU A 106 -14.44 -8.28 -2.66
CA LEU A 106 -13.78 -7.23 -1.88
C LEU A 106 -12.36 -7.59 -1.42
N ALA A 107 -12.15 -8.84 -0.99
CA ALA A 107 -10.83 -9.30 -0.56
C ALA A 107 -9.81 -9.26 -1.70
N ALA A 108 -10.23 -9.60 -2.92
CA ALA A 108 -9.37 -9.50 -4.10
C ALA A 108 -9.05 -8.04 -4.41
N ARG A 109 -10.07 -7.15 -4.42
CA ARG A 109 -9.88 -5.71 -4.67
C ARG A 109 -8.93 -5.04 -3.67
N LEU A 110 -9.00 -5.43 -2.39
CA LEU A 110 -8.05 -4.98 -1.36
C LEU A 110 -6.63 -5.44 -1.67
N CYS A 111 -6.47 -6.68 -2.12
CA CYS A 111 -5.17 -7.21 -2.54
C CYS A 111 -4.67 -6.49 -3.80
N ASP A 112 -5.50 -6.31 -4.82
CA ASP A 112 -5.14 -5.62 -6.07
C ASP A 112 -4.56 -4.23 -5.76
N ALA A 113 -5.29 -3.44 -4.96
CA ALA A 113 -4.83 -2.11 -4.53
C ALA A 113 -3.48 -2.16 -3.78
N ALA A 114 -3.28 -3.16 -2.93
CA ALA A 114 -2.04 -3.32 -2.19
C ALA A 114 -0.88 -3.77 -3.10
N PHE A 115 -1.09 -4.70 -4.03
CA PHE A 115 -0.07 -5.12 -4.99
C PHE A 115 0.30 -4.00 -5.96
N ASP A 116 -0.66 -3.25 -6.45
CA ASP A 116 -0.42 -2.08 -7.30
C ASP A 116 0.38 -1.01 -6.57
N HIS A 117 0.08 -0.79 -5.29
CA HIS A 117 0.85 0.11 -4.44
C HIS A 117 2.31 -0.33 -4.31
N ALA A 118 2.55 -1.62 -4.06
CA ALA A 118 3.90 -2.16 -3.99
C ALA A 118 4.63 -2.02 -5.34
N ARG A 119 3.94 -2.32 -6.45
CA ARG A 119 4.47 -2.19 -7.82
C ARG A 119 4.89 -0.76 -8.14
N GLY A 120 4.01 0.20 -7.89
CA GLY A 120 4.28 1.62 -8.16
C GLY A 120 5.46 2.17 -7.36
N ARG A 121 5.69 1.66 -6.15
CA ARG A 121 6.81 2.07 -5.30
C ARG A 121 8.08 1.24 -5.45
N GLY A 122 8.07 0.22 -6.30
CA GLY A 122 9.20 -0.70 -6.46
C GLY A 122 9.47 -1.57 -5.21
N MET A 123 8.45 -1.76 -4.37
CA MET A 123 8.53 -2.61 -3.18
C MET A 123 8.26 -4.07 -3.56
N ARG A 124 8.75 -4.99 -2.72
CA ARG A 124 8.38 -6.41 -2.81
C ARG A 124 7.26 -6.72 -1.84
N VAL A 125 6.46 -7.75 -2.10
CA VAL A 125 5.33 -8.14 -1.24
C VAL A 125 5.62 -9.45 -0.52
N LEU A 126 5.48 -9.48 0.79
CA LEU A 126 5.51 -10.72 1.57
C LEU A 126 4.05 -11.15 1.90
N PRO A 127 3.53 -12.24 1.31
CA PRO A 127 2.14 -12.66 1.51
C PRO A 127 1.99 -13.54 2.76
N THR A 128 2.15 -12.98 3.96
CA THR A 128 2.02 -13.75 5.22
C THR A 128 0.58 -14.22 5.48
N CYS A 129 -0.43 -13.49 4.99
CA CYS A 129 -1.82 -13.91 5.09
C CYS A 129 -2.10 -15.13 4.19
N SER A 130 -2.59 -16.22 4.77
CA SER A 130 -2.91 -17.47 4.04
C SER A 130 -3.91 -17.28 2.90
N TYR A 131 -4.87 -16.36 3.03
CA TYR A 131 -5.76 -16.02 1.93
C TYR A 131 -4.98 -15.51 0.71
N ILE A 132 -3.97 -14.68 0.94
CA ILE A 132 -3.17 -14.08 -0.13
C ILE A 132 -2.27 -15.13 -0.77
N SER A 133 -1.53 -15.90 0.05
CA SER A 133 -0.62 -16.94 -0.42
C SER A 133 -1.35 -18.08 -1.15
N ASP A 134 -2.45 -18.57 -0.57
CA ASP A 134 -3.05 -19.86 -0.97
C ASP A 134 -4.25 -19.69 -1.91
N THR A 135 -4.90 -18.52 -1.91
CA THR A 135 -6.11 -18.28 -2.72
C THR A 135 -5.90 -17.22 -3.78
N TYR A 136 -5.33 -16.07 -3.43
CA TYR A 136 -5.22 -14.93 -4.34
C TYR A 136 -4.06 -15.08 -5.35
N LEU A 137 -2.85 -15.44 -4.90
CA LEU A 137 -1.69 -15.61 -5.79
C LEU A 137 -1.82 -16.73 -6.83
N PRO A 138 -2.43 -17.90 -6.53
CA PRO A 138 -2.65 -18.93 -7.55
C PRO A 138 -3.57 -18.49 -8.67
N ARG A 139 -4.49 -17.55 -8.39
CA ARG A 139 -5.40 -16.95 -9.37
C ARG A 139 -4.76 -15.81 -10.16
N ASN A 140 -3.70 -15.21 -9.61
CA ASN A 140 -2.99 -14.07 -10.19
C ASN A 140 -1.49 -14.38 -10.33
N PRO A 141 -1.09 -15.32 -11.22
CA PRO A 141 0.29 -15.79 -11.30
C PRO A 141 1.29 -14.70 -11.72
N ALA A 142 0.85 -13.68 -12.45
CA ALA A 142 1.68 -12.53 -12.81
C ALA A 142 2.22 -11.79 -11.58
N LEU A 143 1.46 -11.73 -10.48
CA LEU A 143 1.88 -11.04 -9.26
C LEU A 143 2.99 -11.77 -8.49
N LYS A 144 3.29 -13.03 -8.85
CA LYS A 144 4.37 -13.81 -8.21
C LYS A 144 5.75 -13.19 -8.43
N GLU A 145 5.93 -12.37 -9.47
CA GLU A 145 7.18 -11.64 -9.70
C GLU A 145 7.45 -10.55 -8.63
N LEU A 146 6.37 -10.00 -8.04
CA LEU A 146 6.47 -9.02 -6.95
C LEU A 146 6.65 -9.65 -5.58
N VAL A 147 6.45 -10.97 -5.46
CA VAL A 147 6.54 -11.65 -4.17
C VAL A 147 8.00 -11.67 -3.71
N TYR A 148 8.22 -11.15 -2.50
CA TYR A 148 9.49 -11.24 -1.82
C TYR A 148 9.79 -12.71 -1.51
N LYS A 149 10.91 -13.19 -2.04
CA LYS A 149 11.48 -14.48 -1.70
C LYS A 149 12.77 -14.20 -0.97
N ASP A 150 12.81 -14.57 0.29
CA ASP A 150 14.07 -14.69 0.98
C ASP A 150 14.72 -15.96 0.46
N GLU A 151 15.66 -15.81 -0.48
CA GLU A 151 16.35 -16.93 -1.14
C GLU A 151 17.20 -17.78 -0.16
N GLU A 152 17.17 -17.50 1.15
CA GLU A 152 17.73 -18.33 2.22
C GLU A 152 16.73 -19.40 2.74
N SER A 153 15.44 -19.32 2.41
CA SER A 153 14.44 -20.33 2.83
C SER A 153 14.30 -21.54 1.88
N HIS A 154 15.20 -21.71 0.92
CA HIS A 154 15.31 -22.94 0.11
C HIS A 154 16.67 -23.64 0.27
N PRO A 155 16.98 -24.29 1.41
CA PRO A 155 17.72 -25.54 1.34
C PRO A 155 16.73 -26.65 1.02
N LYS A 156 16.62 -27.04 -0.25
CA LYS A 156 16.36 -28.44 -0.57
C LYS A 156 17.36 -28.87 -1.61
N PRO A 157 18.14 -29.91 -1.30
CA PRO A 157 17.87 -31.10 -2.06
C PRO A 157 17.48 -32.26 -1.15
N SER A 158 16.48 -33.01 -1.61
CA SER A 158 16.20 -34.38 -1.18
C SER A 158 17.49 -35.18 -0.92
N SER A 159 17.51 -35.90 0.21
CA SER A 159 18.31 -37.10 0.50
C SER A 159 17.79 -37.59 1.87
N MET A 160 17.42 -38.83 2.14
CA MET A 160 17.44 -40.12 1.45
C MET A 160 16.34 -40.98 2.10
#